data_AF-A0A956WKE5-F1
#
_entry.id   AF-A0A956WKE5-F1
#
_cell.length_a   1.000
_cell.length_b   1.000
_cell.length_c   1.000
_cell.angle_alpha   90.00
_cell.angle_beta   90.00
_cell.angle_gamma   90.00
#
_symmetry.space_group_name_H-M   'P 1'
#
loop_
_entity.id
_entity.type
_entity.pdbx_description
1 polymer ?
#
loop_
_entity_poly.entity_id
_entity_poly.type
_entity_poly.pdbx_seq_one_letter_code
_entity_poly.pdbx_strand_id
1 'polypeptide(L)'
;METRPRRCVACSHMNPPTAEFCAECGEFLDRVTPSGLARARQTQFTLPDYLLAAREREREERRRQLAYQTGQGIGVLITGALMCGLALWFGGGSQLG
;
A
#
# COMPACT_ATOMS: atom_id res chain seq x y z
N MET A 1 -26.96 41.57 -13.64
CA MET A 1 -27.52 40.23 -13.38
C MET A 1 -27.67 39.55 -14.72
N GLU A 2 -26.96 38.44 -14.94
CA GLU A 2 -27.09 37.65 -16.17
C GLU A 2 -28.52 37.07 -16.23
N THR A 3 -29.37 37.61 -17.11
CA THR A 3 -30.78 37.19 -17.25
C THR A 3 -31.00 36.19 -18.37
N ARG A 4 -29.93 35.72 -19.02
CA ARG A 4 -30.04 34.89 -20.23
C ARG A 4 -30.24 33.41 -19.86
N PRO A 5 -31.26 32.72 -20.41
CA PRO A 5 -31.46 31.29 -20.18
C PRO A 5 -30.27 30.47 -20.69
N ARG A 6 -29.95 29.38 -19.99
CA ARG A 6 -28.80 28.51 -20.27
C ARG A 6 -29.27 27.24 -20.94
N ARG A 7 -28.69 26.90 -22.09
CA ARG A 7 -28.99 25.66 -22.81
C ARG A 7 -28.06 24.54 -22.32
N CYS A 8 -28.64 23.41 -21.93
CA CYS A 8 -27.88 22.23 -21.58
C CYS A 8 -27.13 21.68 -22.81
N VAL A 9 -25.84 21.42 -22.68
CA VAL A 9 -25.03 20.82 -23.77
C VAL A 9 -25.31 19.33 -23.98
N ALA A 10 -25.84 18.63 -22.97
CA ALA A 10 -26.08 17.19 -23.04
C ALA A 10 -27.44 16.83 -23.64
N CYS A 11 -28.54 17.45 -23.18
CA CYS A 11 -29.90 17.14 -23.64
C CYS A 11 -30.57 18.30 -24.39
N SER A 12 -29.92 19.45 -24.53
CA SER A 12 -30.43 20.65 -25.21
C SER A 12 -31.59 21.39 -24.53
N HIS A 13 -31.99 21.00 -23.32
CA HIS A 13 -33.01 21.68 -22.51
C HIS A 13 -32.64 23.12 -22.17
N MET A 14 -33.64 24.00 -22.11
CA MET A 14 -33.51 25.41 -21.73
C MET A 14 -33.73 25.57 -20.22
N ASN A 15 -32.68 25.90 -19.48
CA ASN A 15 -32.71 26.08 -18.04
C ASN A 15 -32.71 27.57 -17.67
N PRO A 16 -33.28 27.95 -16.51
CA PRO A 16 -33.23 29.33 -16.02
C PRO A 16 -31.76 29.76 -15.77
N PRO A 17 -31.47 31.07 -15.79
CA PRO A 17 -30.10 31.58 -15.66
C PRO A 17 -29.42 31.20 -14.34
N THR A 18 -30.20 30.94 -13.28
CA THR A 18 -29.74 30.56 -11.94
C THR A 18 -29.59 29.06 -11.74
N ALA A 19 -29.92 28.22 -12.73
CA ALA A 19 -29.78 26.79 -12.59
C ALA A 19 -28.30 26.37 -12.68
N GLU A 20 -27.86 25.60 -11.69
CA GLU A 20 -26.54 24.95 -11.67
C GLU A 20 -26.59 23.61 -12.44
N PHE A 21 -27.74 22.92 -12.40
CA PHE A 21 -27.96 21.62 -13.01
C PHE A 21 -29.15 21.67 -13.99
N CYS A 22 -29.12 20.80 -15.00
CA CYS A 22 -30.22 20.68 -15.94
C CYS A 22 -31.42 19.97 -15.30
N ALA A 23 -32.62 20.58 -15.37
CA ALA A 23 -33.85 20.02 -14.80
C ALA A 23 -34.28 18.69 -15.45
N GLU A 24 -33.89 18.46 -16.71
CA GLU A 24 -34.29 17.27 -17.46
C GLU A 24 -33.30 16.09 -17.33
N CYS A 25 -31.99 16.34 -17.48
CA CYS A 25 -30.97 15.27 -17.47
C CYS A 25 -30.05 15.27 -16.23
N GLY A 26 -30.13 16.27 -15.36
CA GLY A 26 -29.28 16.41 -14.18
C GLY A 26 -27.84 16.87 -14.44
N GLU A 27 -27.47 17.15 -15.69
CA GLU A 27 -26.09 17.52 -16.05
C GLU A 27 -25.73 18.96 -15.60
N PHE A 28 -24.50 19.17 -15.17
CA PHE A 28 -24.02 20.47 -14.68
C PHE A 28 -23.85 21.47 -15.83
N LEU A 29 -24.46 22.65 -15.72
CA LEU A 29 -24.52 23.65 -16.79
C LEU A 29 -23.25 24.50 -16.90
N ASP A 30 -22.50 24.65 -15.81
CA ASP A 30 -21.24 25.42 -15.74
C ASP A 30 -20.00 24.53 -15.99
N ARG A 31 -20.14 23.44 -16.76
CA ARG A 31 -18.98 22.66 -17.21
C ARG A 31 -18.11 23.50 -18.15
N VAL A 32 -17.20 24.30 -17.58
CA VAL A 32 -15.88 24.50 -18.16
C VAL A 32 -15.31 23.10 -18.33
N THR A 33 -15.12 22.67 -19.56
CA THR A 33 -14.61 21.36 -19.89
C THR A 33 -13.16 21.27 -19.43
N PRO A 34 -12.76 20.43 -18.45
CA PRO A 34 -11.46 19.80 -18.54
C PRO A 34 -11.60 18.72 -19.61
N SER A 35 -11.50 19.12 -20.88
CA SER A 35 -11.30 18.20 -21.98
C SER A 35 -10.00 17.44 -21.74
N GLY A 36 -10.10 16.12 -21.61
CA GLY A 36 -8.95 15.22 -21.68
C GLY A 36 -8.46 14.73 -20.33
N LEU A 37 -8.85 13.49 -20.02
CA LEU A 37 -8.06 12.48 -19.35
C LEU A 37 -6.65 12.92 -18.88
N ALA A 38 -6.54 13.37 -17.63
CA ALA A 38 -5.35 13.14 -16.82
C ALA A 38 -5.75 12.99 -15.35
N ARG A 39 -5.98 11.72 -15.01
CA ARG A 39 -6.03 11.22 -13.66
C ARG A 39 -4.72 11.53 -12.94
N ALA A 40 -4.78 12.38 -11.93
CA ALA A 40 -4.01 12.18 -10.71
C ALA A 40 -4.84 12.78 -9.58
N ARG A 41 -5.32 11.91 -8.70
CA ARG A 41 -5.72 12.33 -7.36
C ARG A 41 -4.45 12.92 -6.76
N GLN A 42 -4.27 14.24 -6.86
CA GLN A 42 -3.23 14.97 -6.15
C GLN A 42 -3.58 14.84 -4.66
N THR A 43 -3.22 13.71 -4.06
CA THR A 43 -3.10 13.65 -2.62
C THR A 43 -1.94 14.57 -2.27
N GLN A 44 -2.23 15.55 -1.43
CA GLN A 44 -1.31 16.53 -0.87
C GLN A 44 -0.12 15.91 -0.11
N PHE A 45 -0.07 14.59 0.00
CA PHE A 45 1.11 13.84 0.37
C PHE A 45 2.07 13.79 -0.82
N THR A 46 3.25 14.35 -0.63
CA THR A 46 4.44 14.16 -1.45
C THR A 46 4.64 12.67 -1.72
N LEU A 47 4.14 12.22 -2.88
CA LEU A 47 4.33 10.87 -3.41
C LEU A 47 5.80 10.38 -3.37
N PRO A 48 6.84 11.26 -3.38
CA PRO A 48 8.21 10.84 -3.14
C PRO A 48 8.47 10.24 -1.76
N ASP A 49 7.98 10.85 -0.67
CA ASP A 49 8.45 10.53 0.69
C ASP A 49 7.98 9.15 1.16
N TYR A 50 6.74 8.78 0.81
CA TYR A 50 6.21 7.45 1.12
C TYR A 50 6.99 6.35 0.38
N LEU A 51 7.38 6.58 -0.86
CA LEU A 51 8.13 5.60 -1.66
C LEU A 51 9.55 5.41 -1.12
N LEU A 52 10.19 6.47 -0.63
CA LEU A 52 11.47 6.37 0.07
C LEU A 52 11.32 5.56 1.37
N ALA A 53 10.33 5.89 2.20
CA ALA A 53 10.08 5.19 3.46
C ALA A 53 9.76 3.69 3.24
N ALA A 54 9.01 3.34 2.20
CA ALA A 54 8.72 1.95 1.85
C ALA A 54 10.00 1.18 1.46
N ARG A 55 10.89 1.80 0.67
CA ARG A 55 12.14 1.20 0.22
C ARG A 55 13.12 0.96 1.38
N GLU A 56 13.14 1.85 2.36
CA GLU A 56 13.95 1.69 3.56
C GLU A 56 13.48 0.50 4.40
N ARG A 57 12.16 0.35 4.60
CA ARG A 57 11.59 -0.81 5.29
C ARG A 57 11.94 -2.13 4.62
N GLU A 58 11.81 -2.22 3.30
CA GLU A 58 12.18 -3.44 2.56
C GLU A 58 13.66 -3.81 2.73
N ARG A 59 14.56 -2.82 2.79
CA ARG A 59 15.99 -3.07 3.03
C ARG A 59 16.25 -3.61 4.43
N GLU A 60 15.58 -3.07 5.45
CA GLU A 60 15.69 -3.55 6.82
C GLU A 60 15.14 -4.97 6.99
N GLU A 61 13.99 -5.26 6.36
CA GLU A 61 13.40 -6.60 6.37
C GLU A 61 14.33 -7.64 5.73
N ARG A 62 14.93 -7.33 4.57
CA ARG A 62 15.94 -8.20 3.96
C ARG A 62 17.14 -8.43 4.87
N ARG A 63 17.64 -7.39 5.56
CA ARG A 63 18.73 -7.54 6.54
C ARG A 63 18.34 -8.46 7.69
N ARG A 64 17.11 -8.33 8.22
CA ARG A 64 16.58 -9.22 9.27
C ARG A 64 16.43 -10.66 8.79
N GLN A 65 15.97 -10.86 7.55
CA GLN A 65 15.85 -12.19 6.96
C GLN A 65 17.21 -12.86 6.76
N LEU A 66 18.21 -12.12 6.28
CA LEU A 66 19.58 -12.63 6.17
C LEU A 66 20.16 -12.97 7.54
N ALA A 67 19.96 -12.11 8.54
CA ALA A 67 20.38 -12.37 9.92
C ALA A 67 19.69 -13.61 10.51
N TYR A 68 18.41 -13.83 10.20
CA TYR A 68 17.67 -15.02 10.60
C TYR A 68 18.19 -16.29 9.92
N GLN A 69 18.45 -16.24 8.60
CA GLN A 69 19.03 -17.37 7.87
C GLN A 69 20.44 -17.71 8.35
N THR A 70 21.29 -16.71 8.62
CA THR A 70 22.63 -16.94 9.16
C THR A 70 22.59 -17.41 10.62
N GLY A 71 21.57 -16.99 11.38
CA GLY A 71 21.38 -17.37 12.79
C GLY A 71 20.81 -18.77 13.00
N GLN A 72 20.17 -19.37 11.98
CA GLN A 72 19.61 -20.73 12.06
C GLN A 72 20.66 -21.83 12.29
N GLY A 73 21.92 -21.61 11.89
CA GLY A 73 22.99 -22.60 12.11
C GLY A 73 23.37 -22.75 13.59
N ILE A 74 23.39 -21.66 14.35
CA ILE A 74 23.86 -21.66 15.75
C ILE A 74 22.91 -22.45 16.65
N GLY A 75 21.60 -22.31 16.45
CA GLY A 75 20.60 -23.06 17.22
C GLY A 75 20.73 -24.57 17.04
N VAL A 76 20.95 -25.04 15.81
CA VAL A 76 21.14 -26.46 15.49
C VAL A 76 22.45 -27.00 16.07
N LEU A 77 23.51 -26.20 16.07
CA LEU A 77 24.80 -26.57 16.67
C LEU A 77 24.68 -26.72 18.20
N ILE A 78 23.99 -25.79 18.87
CA ILE A 78 23.79 -25.85 20.33
C ILE A 78 22.92 -27.05 20.72
N THR A 79 21.80 -27.27 20.02
CA THR A 79 20.93 -28.42 20.31
C THR A 79 21.64 -29.74 20.05
N GLY A 80 22.41 -29.86 18.96
CA GLY A 80 23.23 -31.03 18.68
C GLY A 80 24.31 -31.29 19.74
N ALA A 81 25.01 -30.24 20.19
CA ALA A 81 26.03 -30.35 21.24
C ALA A 81 25.42 -30.79 22.58
N LEU A 82 24.27 -30.24 22.96
CA LEU A 82 23.56 -30.65 24.19
C LEU A 82 23.08 -32.10 24.12
N MET A 83 22.51 -32.53 23.00
CA MET A 83 22.08 -33.92 22.81
C MET A 83 23.26 -34.89 22.87
N CYS A 84 24.39 -34.54 22.24
CA CYS A 84 25.60 -35.36 22.29
C CYS A 84 26.18 -35.43 23.71
N GLY A 85 26.24 -34.30 24.42
CA GLY A 85 26.68 -34.25 25.82
C GLY A 85 25.80 -35.10 26.75
N LEU A 86 24.48 -35.01 26.60
CA LEU A 86 23.53 -35.84 27.35
C LEU A 86 23.68 -37.33 27.03
N ALA A 87 23.86 -37.68 25.75
CA ALA A 87 24.08 -39.06 25.33
C ALA A 87 25.37 -39.65 25.91
N LEU A 88 26.45 -38.87 25.99
CA LEU A 88 27.70 -39.29 26.63
C LEU A 88 27.54 -39.44 28.15
N TRP A 89 26.85 -38.50 28.79
CA TRP A 89 26.62 -38.51 30.24
C TRP A 89 25.73 -39.68 30.69
N PHE A 90 24.62 -39.93 29.98
CA PHE A 90 23.65 -40.97 30.35
C PHE A 90 23.90 -42.31 29.66
N GLY A 91 24.36 -42.32 28.40
CA GLY A 91 24.59 -43.54 27.61
C GLY A 91 25.95 -44.20 27.86
N GLY A 92 26.97 -43.44 28.29
CA GLY A 92 28.28 -44.01 28.66
C GLY A 92 28.25 -44.81 29.97
N GLY A 93 27.29 -44.53 30.86
CA GLY A 93 27.13 -45.23 32.14
C GLY A 93 26.34 -46.54 32.05
N SER A 94 25.64 -46.81 30.95
CA SER A 94 24.74 -47.97 30.82
C SER A 94 25.36 -49.20 30.15
N GLN A 95 26.64 -49.14 29.74
CA GLN A 95 27.32 -50.26 29.06
C GLN A 95 28.43 -50.94 29.89
N LEU A 96 28.62 -50.53 31.14
CA LEU A 96 29.51 -51.17 32.12
C LEU A 96 28.73 -51.45 33.41
N GLY A 97 27.90 -52.49 33.39
CA GLY A 97 27.12 -52.97 34.54
C GLY A 97 26.41 -54.27 34.23
#